data_AF-A0A7T5UQ32-F1
#
_entry.id   AF-A0A7T5UQ32-F1
#
_cell.length_a   1.000
_cell.length_b   1.000
_cell.length_c   1.000
_cell.angle_alpha   90.00
_cell.angle_beta   90.00
_cell.angle_gamma   90.00
#
_symmetry.space_group_name_H-M   'P 1'
#
loop_
_entity.id
_entity.type
_entity.pdbx_description
1 polymer ?
#
loop_
_entity_poly.entity_id
_entity_poly.type
_entity_poly.pdbx_seq_one_letter_code
_entity_poly.pdbx_strand_id
1 'polypeptide(L)' 'MTYKCKYCKWVGFRKDFEIDHVIPIARSILQNILQPALDLICSGCNRQKGKMTGAEYRLWRLLNPYRANSGPII' A
#
# COMPACT_ATOMS: atom_id res chain seq x y z
N MET A 1 -13.11 13.14 8.59
CA MET A 1 -12.01 13.28 7.61
C MET A 1 -11.93 12.02 6.78
N THR A 2 -11.89 12.14 5.45
CA THR A 2 -11.79 11.01 4.51
C THR A 2 -10.40 10.96 3.89
N TYR A 3 -9.93 9.75 3.56
CA TYR A 3 -8.63 9.50 2.94
C TYR A 3 -8.80 8.81 1.59
N LYS A 4 -7.84 8.99 0.70
CA LYS A 4 -7.85 8.37 -0.64
C LYS A 4 -6.64 7.46 -0.80
N CYS A 5 -6.88 6.20 -1.13
CA CYS A 5 -5.80 5.23 -1.36
C CYS A 5 -5.02 5.60 -2.63
N LYS A 6 -3.69 5.71 -2.54
CA LYS A 6 -2.84 6.05 -3.70
C LYS A 6 -2.88 5.00 -4.81
N TYR A 7 -3.15 3.74 -4.48
CA TYR A 7 -3.16 2.61 -5.43
C TYR A 7 -4.51 2.40 -6.11
N CYS A 8 -5.56 2.11 -5.34
CA CYS A 8 -6.89 1.80 -5.90
C CYS A 8 -7.81 3.01 -6.03
N LYS A 9 -7.39 4.19 -5.55
CA LYS A 9 -8.19 5.44 -5.53
C LYS A 9 -9.48 5.38 -4.70
N TRP A 10 -9.75 4.27 -4.02
CA TRP A 10 -10.85 4.13 -3.07
C TRP A 10 -10.76 5.19 -1.96
N VAL A 11 -11.91 5.72 -1.56
CA VAL A 11 -12.06 6.76 -0.54
C VAL A 11 -12.83 6.21 0.64
N GLY A 12 -12.32 6.45 1.86
CA GLY A 12 -12.97 5.99 3.09
C GLY A 12 -12.49 6.72 4.33
N PHE A 13 -12.74 6.12 5.49
CA PHE A 13 -12.43 6.73 6.79
C PHE A 13 -11.09 6.22 7.34
N ARG A 14 -10.55 6.89 8.36
CA ARG A 14 -9.25 6.54 8.95
C ARG A 14 -9.11 5.06 9.31
N LYS A 15 -10.18 4.44 9.81
CA LYS A 15 -10.22 3.02 10.23
C LYS A 15 -9.95 2.03 9.08
N ASP A 16 -10.17 2.46 7.84
CA ASP A 16 -10.04 1.62 6.65
C ASP A 16 -8.61 1.66 6.06
N PHE A 17 -7.72 2.44 6.69
CA PHE A 17 -6.36 2.71 6.22
C PHE A 17 -5.30 2.29 7.24
N GLU A 18 -4.18 1.84 6.71
CA GLU A 18 -3.04 1.32 7.46
C GLU A 18 -1.75 2.02 7.01
N ILE A 19 -0.79 2.09 7.94
CA ILE A 19 0.54 2.61 7.64
C ILE A 19 1.31 1.53 6.87
N ASP A 20 1.75 1.87 5.67
CA ASP A 20 2.54 1.02 4.77
C ASP A 20 3.97 1.55 4.63
N HIS A 21 4.92 0.63 4.58
CA HIS A 21 6.29 0.96 4.21
C HIS A 21 6.41 0.92 2.68
N VAL A 22 6.69 2.08 2.06
CA VAL A 22 6.88 2.19 0.60
C VAL A 22 7.94 1.21 0.10
N ILE A 23 9.01 1.07 0.89
CA ILE A 23 10.05 0.05 0.74
C ILE A 23 9.88 -0.93 1.92
N PRO A 24 9.51 -2.19 1.67
CA PRO A 24 9.32 -3.17 2.73
C PRO A 24 10.56 -3.32 3.61
N ILE A 25 10.34 -3.46 4.92
CA ILE A 25 11.40 -3.65 5.93
C ILE A 25 12.35 -4.79 5.55
N ALA A 26 11.79 -5.90 5.04
CA ALA A 26 12.55 -7.07 4.59
C ALA A 26 13.51 -6.81 3.40
N ARG A 27 13.39 -5.67 2.71
CA ARG A 27 14.24 -5.27 1.59
C ARG A 27 15.07 -4.02 1.89
N SER A 28 14.87 -3.43 3.06
CA SER A 28 15.61 -2.27 3.53
C SER A 28 16.84 -2.75 4.30
N ILE A 29 18.02 -2.65 3.66
CA ILE A 29 19.33 -2.88 4.29
C ILE A 29 19.76 -1.67 5.15
N LEU A 30 18.98 -0.57 5.09
CA LEU A 30 19.34 0.78 5.54
C LEU A 30 18.28 1.36 6.48
N GLN A 31 17.71 0.54 7.38
CA GLN A 31 16.61 0.94 8.28
C GLN A 31 16.90 2.19 9.14
N ASN A 32 18.17 2.57 9.28
CA ASN A 32 18.60 3.69 10.12
C ASN A 32 19.15 4.91 9.35
N ILE A 33 19.26 4.86 8.01
CA ILE A 33 19.95 5.91 7.24
C ILE A 33 18.99 6.77 6.40
N LEU A 34 17.87 6.21 5.94
CA LEU A 34 16.80 6.99 5.32
C LEU A 34 15.54 6.85 6.15
N GLN A 35 14.90 7.98 6.48
CA GLN A 35 13.56 7.98 7.07
C GLN A 35 12.69 7.00 6.28
N PRO A 36 12.03 6.02 6.95
CA PRO A 36 11.19 5.08 6.24
C PRO A 36 10.11 5.90 5.53
N ALA A 37 10.08 5.82 4.20
CA ALA A 37 9.01 6.42 3.43
C ALA A 37 7.72 5.67 3.78
N LEU A 38 6.97 6.22 4.73
CA LEU A 38 5.69 5.71 5.19
C LEU A 38 4.58 6.32 4.34
N ASP A 39 3.61 5.50 3.98
CA ASP A 39 2.42 5.94 3.28
C ASP A 39 1.16 5.45 3.97
N LEU A 40 0.06 6.15 3.75
CA LEU A 40 -1.26 5.73 4.23
C LEU A 40 -2.08 5.15 3.08
N ILE A 41 -2.41 3.86 3.15
CA ILE A 41 -3.17 3.16 2.10
C ILE A 41 -4.29 2.31 2.69
N CYS A 42 -5.29 1.94 1.89
CA CYS A 42 -6.37 1.10 2.39
C CYS A 42 -5.86 -0.31 2.77
N SER A 43 -6.46 -0.94 3.78
CA SER A 43 -6.03 -2.24 4.30
C SER A 43 -5.99 -3.34 3.22
N GLY A 44 -6.93 -3.32 2.27
CA GLY A 44 -6.94 -4.27 1.14
C GLY A 44 -5.76 -4.10 0.19
N CYS A 45 -5.31 -2.87 -0.05
CA CYS A 45 -4.09 -2.64 -0.83
C CYS A 45 -2.83 -2.96 -0.02
N ASN A 46 -2.82 -2.69 1.29
CA ASN A 46 -1.68 -2.97 2.15
C ASN A 46 -1.37 -4.47 2.20
N ARG A 47 -2.39 -5.29 2.49
CA ARG A 47 -2.25 -6.74 2.51
C ARG A 47 -1.83 -7.31 1.15
N GLN A 48 -2.42 -6.82 0.05
CA GLN A 48 -2.12 -7.32 -1.28
C GLN A 48 -0.73 -6.89 -1.78
N LYS A 49 -0.28 -5.70 -1.40
CA LYS A 49 1.10 -5.24 -1.67
C LYS A 49 2.11 -6.16 -0.98
N GLY A 50 1.89 -6.49 0.29
CA GLY A 50 2.76 -7.39 1.06
C GLY A 50 4.23 -6.96 1.00
N LYS A 51 5.08 -7.83 0.43
CA LYS A 51 6.54 -7.60 0.31
C LYS A 51 6.96 -6.87 -0.97
N MET A 52 6.02 -6.39 -1.77
CA MET A 52 6.32 -5.58 -2.95
C MET A 52 6.63 -4.14 -2.54
N THR A 53 7.57 -3.52 -3.26
CA THR A 53 7.73 -2.06 -3.29
C THR A 53 6.50 -1.42 -3.91
N GLY A 54 6.35 -0.11 -3.71
CA GLY A 54 5.24 0.61 -4.32
C GLY A 54 5.24 0.62 -5.86
N ALA A 55 6.39 0.47 -6.51
CA ALA A 55 6.49 0.38 -7.97
C ALA A 55 6.07 -1.00 -8.48
N GLU A 56 6.57 -2.07 -7.86
CA GLU A 56 6.19 -3.45 -8.20
C GLU A 56 4.68 -3.66 -8.02
N TYR A 57 4.10 -3.16 -6.94
CA TYR A 57 2.66 -3.31 -6.72
C TYR A 57 1.82 -2.53 -7.74
N ARG A 58 2.29 -1.36 -8.20
CA ARG A 58 1.63 -0.63 -9.30
C ARG A 58 1.64 -1.45 -10.59
N LEU A 59 2.78 -2.01 -10.96
CA LEU A 59 2.90 -2.88 -12.13
C LEU A 59 2.02 -4.13 -11.99
N TRP A 60 2.05 -4.78 -10.83
CA TRP A 60 1.23 -5.96 -10.56
C TRP A 60 -0.26 -5.67 -10.75
N ARG A 61 -0.77 -4.51 -10.29
CA ARG A 61 -2.17 -4.10 -10.50
C ARG A 61 -2.52 -3.89 -11.97
N LEU A 62 -1.60 -3.33 -12.76
CA LEU A 62 -1.79 -3.16 -14.21
C LEU A 62 -1.88 -4.52 -14.92
N LEU A 63 -1.06 -5.49 -14.48
CA LEU A 63 -1.05 -6.85 -15.04
C LEU A 63 -2.20 -7.73 -14.52
N ASN A 64 -2.79 -7.39 -13.37
CA ASN A 64 -3.82 -8.20 -12.70
C ASN A 64 -5.08 -7.38 -12.31
N PRO A 65 -5.74 -6.69 -13.25
CA PRO A 65 -6.81 -5.75 -12.93
C PRO A 65 -7.99 -6.41 -12.21
N TYR A 66 -8.37 -7.63 -12.59
CA TYR A 66 -9.49 -8.38 -12.00
C TYR A 66 -9.16 -9.04 -10.65
N ARG A 67 -7.89 -9.12 -10.27
CA ARG A 67 -7.46 -9.64 -8.96
C ARG A 67 -7.15 -8.52 -7.97
N ALA A 68 -7.09 -7.27 -8.42
CA ALA A 68 -6.66 -6.15 -7.62
C ALA A 68 -7.76 -5.70 -6.65
N ASN A 69 -7.42 -5.59 -5.36
CA ASN A 69 -8.33 -5.10 -4.34
C ASN A 69 -8.68 -3.63 -4.59
N SER A 70 -9.94 -3.25 -4.33
CA SER A 70 -10.47 -1.90 -4.53
C SER A 70 -11.21 -1.39 -3.29
N GLY A 71 -10.55 -1.47 -2.13
CA GLY A 71 -11.11 -1.05 -0.86
C GLY A 71 -10.39 -1.68 0.34
N PRO A 72 -10.94 -1.53 1.54
CA PRO A 72 -10.48 -2.24 2.73
C PRO A 72 -10.86 -3.72 2.68
N ILE A 73 -10.23 -4.50 3.56
CA ILE A 73 -10.67 -5.87 3.86
C ILE A 73 -11.78 -5.75 4.90
N ILE A 74 -12.94 -6.33 4.60
CA ILE A 74 -14.10 -6.41 5.51
C ILE A 74 -14.07 -7.77 6.18
#